data_AF-A0A8T1KXW5-F1
#
_entry.id   AF-A0A8T1KXW5-F1
#
_cell.length_a   1.000
_cell.length_b   1.000
_cell.length_c   1.000
_cell.angle_alpha   90.00
_cell.angle_beta   90.00
_cell.angle_gamma   90.00
#
_symmetry.space_group_name_H-M   'P 1'
#
loop_
_entity.id
_entity.type
_entity.pdbx_description
1 polymer ?
#
loop_
_entity_poly.entity_id
_entity_poly.type
_entity_poly.pdbx_seq_one_letter_code
_entity_poly.pdbx_strand_id
1 'polypeptide(L)'
;MPTSMIKELTDEECERVVFAVLSLSDHGVPHRGALAFVADEFDVDPSTVSRIWKRAREAFACSGDYKSKSFKDKRGRLPTDYTAALETLRGVELYRRSTVRSSAAVCDVPRSTLHRRIKDGAVVAHTTVVNPCSLRQMKLHAWRGAQRI
;
A
#
# COMPACT_ATOMS: atom_id res chain seq x y z
N MET A 1 14.91 -9.30 -36.80
CA MET A 1 15.07 -9.63 -35.38
C MET A 1 13.74 -9.33 -34.69
N PRO A 2 13.01 -10.32 -34.17
CA PRO A 2 11.77 -10.02 -33.48
C PRO A 2 12.13 -9.28 -32.18
N THR A 3 11.76 -8.00 -32.12
CA THR A 3 11.80 -7.20 -30.90
C THR A 3 10.83 -7.82 -29.91
N SER A 4 11.37 -8.50 -28.90
CA SER A 4 10.61 -9.07 -27.79
C SER A 4 9.61 -8.03 -27.27
N MET A 5 8.32 -8.32 -27.44
CA MET A 5 7.27 -7.61 -26.73
C MET A 5 7.57 -7.74 -25.24
N ILE A 6 7.69 -6.61 -24.54
CA ILE A 6 7.86 -6.60 -23.08
C ILE A 6 6.59 -7.20 -22.47
N LYS A 7 6.66 -8.49 -22.16
CA LYS A 7 5.59 -9.24 -21.51
C LYS A 7 5.76 -9.09 -20.00
N GLU A 8 4.80 -8.42 -19.39
CA GLU A 8 4.77 -8.19 -17.94
C GLU A 8 4.27 -9.45 -17.23
N LEU A 9 5.17 -10.15 -16.52
CA LEU A 9 4.83 -11.34 -15.75
C LEU A 9 4.20 -10.95 -14.40
N THR A 10 3.12 -11.64 -14.04
CA THR A 10 2.49 -11.61 -12.72
C THR A 10 3.36 -12.31 -11.66
N ASP A 11 3.02 -12.14 -10.38
CA ASP A 11 3.73 -12.81 -9.27
C ASP A 11 3.63 -14.35 -9.43
N GLU A 12 2.45 -14.87 -9.75
CA GLU A 12 2.19 -16.31 -9.98
C GLU A 12 2.98 -16.87 -11.18
N GLU A 13 3.08 -16.11 -12.27
CA GLU A 13 3.89 -16.50 -13.42
C GLU A 13 5.38 -16.51 -13.09
N CYS A 14 5.87 -15.54 -12.31
CA CYS A 14 7.26 -15.54 -11.85
C CYS A 14 7.57 -16.79 -11.00
N GLU A 15 6.63 -17.22 -10.15
CA GLU A 15 6.79 -18.44 -9.34
C GLU A 15 6.83 -19.69 -10.22
N ARG A 16 5.96 -19.79 -11.24
CA ARG A 16 5.98 -20.89 -12.21
C ARG A 16 7.30 -20.95 -12.99
N VAL A 17 7.82 -19.80 -13.43
CA VAL A 17 9.13 -19.72 -14.09
C VAL A 17 10.25 -20.21 -13.16
N VAL A 18 10.25 -19.79 -11.89
CA VAL A 18 11.25 -20.25 -10.92
C VAL A 18 11.16 -21.75 -10.70
N PHE A 19 9.95 -22.30 -10.57
CA PHE A 19 9.72 -23.73 -10.43
C PHE A 19 10.23 -24.51 -11.65
N ALA A 20 9.91 -24.06 -12.87
CA ALA A 20 10.39 -24.70 -14.10
C ALA A 20 11.93 -24.70 -14.21
N VAL A 21 12.58 -23.59 -13.83
CA VAL A 21 14.05 -23.54 -13.78
C VAL A 21 14.60 -24.50 -12.73
N LEU A 22 13.96 -24.62 -11.56
CA LEU A 22 14.37 -25.55 -10.51
C LEU A 22 14.24 -27.02 -10.95
N SER A 23 13.18 -27.37 -11.68
CA SER A 23 13.01 -28.72 -12.24
C SER A 23 14.12 -29.09 -13.24
N LEU A 24 14.78 -28.10 -13.84
CA LEU A 24 15.90 -28.23 -14.77
C LEU A 24 17.25 -27.87 -14.12
N SER A 25 17.33 -27.92 -12.79
CA SER A 25 18.52 -27.58 -12.02
C SER A 25 18.98 -28.74 -11.16
N ASP A 26 20.29 -28.99 -11.15
CA ASP A 26 20.94 -29.88 -10.20
C ASP A 26 21.61 -29.03 -9.11
N HIS A 27 21.25 -29.30 -7.85
CA HIS A 27 21.80 -28.60 -6.67
C HIS A 27 21.73 -27.05 -6.77
N GLY A 28 20.68 -26.51 -7.39
CA GLY A 28 20.49 -25.06 -7.57
C GLY A 28 21.29 -24.45 -8.72
N VAL A 29 21.89 -25.28 -9.58
CA VAL A 29 22.55 -24.86 -10.81
C VAL A 29 21.74 -25.34 -12.02
N PRO A 30 21.13 -24.43 -12.81
CA PRO A 30 20.39 -24.81 -13.99
C PRO A 30 21.33 -25.36 -15.08
N HIS A 31 20.87 -26.38 -15.81
CA HIS A 31 21.61 -26.92 -16.94
C HIS A 31 21.85 -25.86 -18.04
N ARG A 32 22.87 -26.09 -18.87
CA ARG A 32 23.15 -25.22 -20.01
C ARG A 32 21.93 -25.17 -20.93
N GLY A 33 21.43 -23.97 -21.19
CA GLY A 33 20.27 -23.75 -22.05
C GLY A 33 18.91 -23.86 -21.33
N ALA A 34 18.86 -24.28 -20.06
CA ALA A 34 17.61 -24.40 -19.31
C ALA A 34 16.84 -23.06 -19.25
N LEU A 35 17.53 -21.94 -19.05
CA LEU A 35 16.90 -20.62 -19.03
C LEU A 35 16.30 -20.23 -20.39
N ALA A 36 16.91 -20.67 -21.50
CA ALA A 36 16.39 -20.41 -22.84
C ALA A 36 15.19 -21.31 -23.16
N PHE A 37 15.22 -22.56 -22.70
CA PHE A 37 14.10 -23.49 -22.80
C PHE A 37 12.86 -22.97 -22.04
N VAL A 38 13.05 -22.54 -20.79
CA VAL A 38 11.96 -21.93 -19.99
C VAL A 38 11.52 -20.60 -20.61
N ALA A 39 12.41 -19.84 -21.23
CA ALA A 39 12.03 -18.61 -21.92
C ALA A 39 11.09 -18.87 -23.11
N ASP A 40 11.35 -19.91 -23.89
CA ASP A 40 10.51 -20.35 -25.00
C ASP A 40 9.14 -20.84 -24.50
N GLU A 41 9.11 -21.66 -23.45
CA GLU A 41 7.88 -22.19 -22.85
C GLU A 41 6.92 -21.08 -22.36
N PHE A 42 7.47 -20.01 -21.78
CA PHE A 42 6.67 -18.90 -21.24
C PHE A 42 6.50 -17.74 -22.25
N ASP A 43 7.09 -17.84 -23.45
CA ASP A 43 7.10 -16.80 -24.48
C ASP A 43 7.58 -15.45 -23.90
N VAL A 44 8.78 -15.49 -23.32
CA VAL A 44 9.45 -14.34 -22.69
C VAL A 44 10.91 -14.26 -23.13
N ASP A 45 11.52 -13.08 -23.03
CA ASP A 45 12.94 -12.95 -23.33
C ASP A 45 13.80 -13.75 -22.33
N PRO A 46 14.84 -14.47 -22.77
CA PRO A 46 15.76 -15.19 -21.89
C PRO A 46 16.40 -14.30 -20.81
N SER A 47 16.60 -13.01 -21.09
CA SER A 47 17.11 -12.04 -20.10
C SER A 47 16.12 -11.83 -18.95
N THR A 48 14.81 -11.92 -19.21
CA THR A 48 13.77 -11.81 -18.17
C THR A 48 13.82 -13.01 -17.23
N VAL A 49 13.87 -14.22 -17.78
CA VAL A 49 14.03 -15.47 -16.99
C VAL A 49 15.34 -15.44 -16.19
N SER A 50 16.44 -14.99 -16.80
CA SER A 50 17.74 -14.83 -16.11
C SER A 50 17.65 -13.87 -14.92
N ARG A 51 16.98 -12.72 -15.07
CA ARG A 51 16.78 -11.75 -13.98
C ARG A 51 15.90 -12.30 -12.86
N ILE A 52 14.83 -13.04 -13.21
CA ILE A 52 13.95 -13.72 -12.24
C ILE A 52 14.74 -14.77 -11.46
N TRP A 53 15.52 -15.60 -12.16
CA TRP A 53 16.36 -16.62 -11.54
C TRP A 53 17.40 -16.03 -10.59
N LYS A 54 18.10 -14.96 -11.01
CA LYS A 54 19.07 -14.26 -10.16
C LYS A 54 18.42 -13.81 -8.84
N ARG A 55 17.22 -13.23 -8.90
CA ARG A 55 16.49 -12.78 -7.71
C ARG A 55 16.04 -13.95 -6.83
N ALA A 56 15.57 -15.04 -7.43
CA ALA A 56 15.18 -16.23 -6.67
C ALA A 56 16.37 -16.82 -5.90
N ARG A 57 17.57 -16.80 -6.50
CA ARG A 57 18.81 -17.20 -5.81
C ARG A 57 19.20 -16.25 -4.68
N GLU A 58 19.08 -14.94 -4.89
CA GLU A 58 19.32 -13.94 -3.85
C GLU A 58 18.33 -14.12 -2.69
N ALA A 59 17.05 -14.36 -2.98
CA ALA A 59 16.04 -14.66 -1.97
C ALA A 59 16.35 -15.95 -1.20
N PHE A 60 16.75 -17.02 -1.90
CA PHE A 60 17.16 -18.27 -1.27
C PHE A 60 18.34 -18.08 -0.32
N ALA A 61 19.33 -17.26 -0.69
CA ALA A 61 20.46 -16.95 0.18
C ALA A 61 20.05 -16.21 1.47
N CYS A 62 18.97 -15.43 1.43
CA CYS A 62 18.48 -14.68 2.60
C CYS A 62 17.47 -15.46 3.44
N SER A 63 16.54 -16.20 2.83
CA SER A 63 15.39 -16.81 3.51
C SER A 63 15.30 -18.34 3.39
N GLY A 64 16.17 -18.98 2.60
CA GLY A 64 16.11 -20.42 2.32
C GLY A 64 15.05 -20.85 1.31
N ASP A 65 14.33 -19.90 0.71
CA ASP A 65 13.24 -20.15 -0.23
C ASP A 65 13.53 -19.53 -1.60
N TYR A 66 13.33 -20.30 -2.67
CA TYR A 66 13.38 -19.77 -4.04
C TYR A 66 12.10 -19.00 -4.35
N LYS A 67 12.13 -17.68 -4.15
CA LYS A 67 11.01 -16.78 -4.43
C LYS A 67 11.46 -15.59 -5.25
N SER A 68 10.75 -15.32 -6.34
CA SER A 68 10.92 -14.08 -7.11
C SER A 68 9.57 -13.41 -7.29
N LYS A 69 9.43 -12.19 -6.77
CA LYS A 69 8.23 -11.38 -6.96
C LYS A 69 8.37 -10.52 -8.21
N SER A 70 7.27 -10.34 -8.92
CA SER A 70 7.12 -9.30 -9.91
C SER A 70 7.27 -7.93 -9.22
N PHE A 71 8.02 -7.05 -9.87
CA PHE A 71 8.24 -5.68 -9.43
C PHE A 71 7.26 -4.70 -10.06
N LYS A 72 6.29 -5.21 -10.84
CA LYS A 72 5.20 -4.43 -11.38
C LYS A 72 4.51 -3.64 -10.27
N ASP A 73 4.35 -2.34 -10.49
CA ASP A 73 3.74 -1.38 -9.57
C ASP A 73 4.39 -1.24 -8.18
N LYS A 74 5.50 -1.94 -7.93
CA LYS A 74 6.25 -1.93 -6.66
C LYS A 74 7.52 -1.07 -6.72
N ARG A 75 7.82 -0.47 -7.89
CA ARG A 75 8.95 0.46 -8.09
C ARG A 75 8.44 1.88 -8.22
N GLY A 76 8.21 2.52 -7.09
CA GLY A 76 7.85 3.93 -7.00
C GLY A 76 8.40 4.55 -5.73
N ARG A 77 8.28 5.88 -5.60
CA ARG A 77 8.59 6.58 -4.36
C ARG A 77 7.66 6.06 -3.26
N LEU A 78 8.23 5.55 -2.17
CA LEU A 78 7.45 5.13 -1.00
C LEU A 78 6.66 6.35 -0.48
N PRO A 79 5.33 6.24 -0.27
CA PRO A 79 4.54 7.32 0.29
C PRO A 79 5.05 7.66 1.70
N THR A 80 5.25 8.94 1.98
CA THR A 80 5.49 9.40 3.35
C THR A 80 4.27 9.05 4.21
N ASP A 81 4.53 8.45 5.37
CA ASP A 81 3.51 8.14 6.33
C ASP A 81 3.10 9.39 7.10
N TYR A 82 1.82 9.74 7.00
CA TYR A 82 1.20 10.88 7.68
C TYR A 82 0.12 10.42 8.66
N THR A 83 -0.03 9.12 8.91
CA THR A 83 -1.09 8.56 9.76
C THR A 83 -1.08 9.21 11.16
N ALA A 84 0.07 9.23 11.83
CA ALA A 84 0.23 9.88 13.14
C ALA A 84 -0.11 11.37 13.10
N ALA A 85 0.30 12.09 12.06
CA ALA A 85 -0.01 13.51 11.89
C ALA A 85 -1.52 13.74 11.68
N LEU A 86 -2.20 12.88 10.94
CA LEU A 86 -3.63 12.98 10.68
C LEU A 86 -4.48 12.66 11.91
N GLU A 87 -4.02 11.77 12.79
CA GLU A 87 -4.70 11.44 14.05
C GLU A 87 -4.84 12.66 14.97
N THR A 88 -3.94 13.64 14.87
CA THR A 88 -4.06 14.90 15.63
C THR A 88 -5.37 15.64 15.36
N LEU A 89 -5.99 15.47 14.18
CA LEU A 89 -7.28 16.11 13.84
C LEU A 89 -8.43 15.66 14.73
N ARG A 90 -8.35 14.46 15.35
CA ARG A 90 -9.43 13.94 16.17
C ARG A 90 -9.66 14.77 17.43
N GLY A 91 -8.58 15.26 18.05
CA GLY A 91 -8.62 16.09 19.26
C GLY A 91 -8.81 17.59 19.01
N VAL A 92 -8.82 18.01 17.74
CA VAL A 92 -8.87 19.43 17.36
C VAL A 92 -10.31 19.91 17.25
N GLU A 93 -10.58 21.09 17.81
CA GLU A 93 -11.88 21.76 17.73
C GLU A 93 -12.34 21.95 16.28
N LEU A 94 -13.66 21.87 16.04
CA LEU A 94 -14.25 21.89 14.71
C LEU A 94 -13.83 23.12 13.88
N TYR A 95 -13.77 24.31 14.50
CA TYR A 95 -13.39 25.55 13.82
C TYR A 95 -11.98 25.48 13.22
N ARG A 96 -11.03 24.89 13.95
CA ARG A 96 -9.63 24.76 13.54
C ARG A 96 -9.43 23.70 12.44
N ARG A 97 -10.36 22.74 12.32
CA ARG A 97 -10.34 21.70 11.27
C ARG A 97 -11.40 21.85 10.17
N SER A 98 -12.02 23.04 10.08
CA SER A 98 -13.15 23.30 9.17
C SER A 98 -12.75 23.36 7.69
N THR A 99 -11.51 23.78 7.40
CA THR A 99 -11.01 23.91 6.02
C THR A 99 -9.75 23.07 5.83
N VAL A 100 -9.50 22.61 4.60
CA VAL A 100 -8.25 21.89 4.27
C VAL A 100 -7.02 22.73 4.60
N ARG A 101 -7.09 24.06 4.49
CA ARG A 101 -5.98 24.95 4.86
C ARG A 101 -5.70 24.93 6.36
N SER A 102 -6.73 25.10 7.17
CA SER A 102 -6.59 25.16 8.63
C SER A 102 -6.20 23.80 9.20
N SER A 103 -6.79 22.72 8.70
CA SER A 103 -6.43 21.35 9.07
C SER A 103 -4.98 21.01 8.71
N ALA A 104 -4.50 21.45 7.54
CA ALA A 104 -3.12 21.25 7.12
C ALA A 104 -2.13 21.94 8.06
N ALA A 105 -2.43 23.17 8.50
CA ALA A 105 -1.61 23.91 9.44
C ALA A 105 -1.56 23.26 10.83
N VAL A 106 -2.63 22.59 11.26
CA VAL A 106 -2.68 21.91 12.56
C VAL A 106 -1.88 20.62 12.56
N CYS A 107 -1.92 19.85 11.47
CA CYS A 107 -1.22 18.56 11.38
C CYS A 107 0.21 18.66 10.83
N ASP A 108 0.65 19.86 10.45
CA ASP A 108 1.90 20.08 9.72
C ASP A 108 2.03 19.18 8.47
N VAL A 109 0.93 19.03 7.74
CA VAL A 109 0.86 18.24 6.49
C VAL A 109 0.66 19.20 5.32
N PRO A 110 1.38 19.02 4.19
CA PRO A 110 1.14 19.83 3.01
C PRO A 110 -0.32 19.78 2.56
N ARG A 111 -0.89 20.94 2.21
CA ARG A 111 -2.30 21.06 1.78
C ARG A 111 -2.67 20.07 0.66
N SER A 112 -1.79 19.90 -0.32
CA SER A 112 -1.99 18.97 -1.45
C SER A 112 -2.07 17.52 -0.98
N THR A 113 -1.21 17.12 -0.06
CA THR A 113 -1.21 15.79 0.55
C THR A 113 -2.49 15.56 1.35
N LEU A 114 -2.88 16.51 2.21
CA LEU A 114 -4.10 16.39 3.00
C LEU A 114 -5.35 16.30 2.10
N HIS A 115 -5.42 17.13 1.06
CA HIS A 115 -6.51 17.07 0.07
C HIS A 115 -6.58 15.70 -0.63
N ARG A 116 -5.44 15.14 -1.03
CA ARG A 116 -5.39 13.79 -1.62
C ARG A 116 -5.89 12.73 -0.64
N ARG A 117 -5.45 12.78 0.63
CA ARG A 117 -5.89 11.84 1.68
C ARG A 117 -7.39 11.91 1.96
N ILE A 118 -7.99 13.11 1.87
CA ILE A 118 -9.45 13.27 1.95
C ILE A 118 -10.14 12.62 0.75
N LYS A 119 -9.62 12.84 -0.47
CA LYS A 119 -10.16 12.22 -1.69
C LYS A 119 -10.05 10.69 -1.68
N ASP A 120 -8.96 10.16 -1.12
CA ASP A 120 -8.71 8.72 -0.97
C ASP A 120 -9.54 8.10 0.17
N GLY A 121 -10.29 8.91 0.95
CA GLY A 121 -11.13 8.44 2.06
C GLY A 121 -10.38 8.16 3.37
N ALA A 122 -9.07 8.42 3.44
CA ALA A 122 -8.27 8.21 4.64
C ALA A 122 -8.61 9.21 5.78
N VAL A 123 -9.23 10.34 5.43
CA VAL A 123 -9.74 11.34 6.38
C VAL A 123 -11.15 11.70 5.99
N VAL A 124 -12.09 11.50 6.91
CA VAL A 124 -13.51 11.80 6.70
C VAL A 124 -13.91 13.00 7.56
N ALA A 125 -14.61 13.96 6.96
CA ALA A 125 -15.19 15.08 7.69
C ALA A 125 -16.43 14.61 8.45
N HIS A 126 -16.32 14.44 9.76
CA HIS A 126 -17.48 14.22 10.61
C HIS A 126 -18.10 15.57 10.99
N THR A 127 -19.20 15.92 10.33
CA THR A 127 -20.06 17.02 10.76
C THR A 127 -20.99 16.49 11.84
N THR A 128 -20.55 16.46 13.10
CA THR A 128 -21.49 16.25 14.21
C THR A 128 -22.28 17.54 14.38
N VAL A 129 -23.38 17.68 13.65
CA VAL A 129 -24.43 18.65 14.00
C VAL A 129 -25.17 18.06 15.17
N VAL A 130 -24.69 18.29 16.40
CA VAL A 130 -25.53 18.07 17.58
C VAL A 130 -26.64 19.11 17.49
N ASN A 131 -27.86 18.67 17.21
CA ASN A 131 -29.02 19.56 17.12
C ASN A 131 -29.09 20.39 18.42
N PRO A 132 -29.01 21.73 18.38
CA PRO A 132 -29.00 22.56 19.58
C PRO A 132 -30.24 22.38 20.48
N CYS A 133 -31.35 21.84 19.95
CA CYS A 133 -32.52 21.51 20.75
C CYS A 133 -32.27 20.41 21.81
N SER A 134 -31.41 19.42 21.53
CA SER A 134 -31.16 18.32 22.49
C SER A 134 -30.32 18.78 23.69
N LEU A 135 -29.40 19.72 23.48
CA LEU A 135 -28.58 20.34 24.53
C LEU A 135 -29.41 21.16 25.54
N ARG A 136 -30.55 21.74 25.11
CA ARG A 136 -31.46 22.50 25.97
C ARG A 136 -32.27 21.59 26.91
N GLN A 137 -32.67 20.41 26.44
CA GLN A 137 -33.42 19.44 27.26
C GLN A 137 -32.55 18.78 28.35
N MET A 138 -31.30 18.41 28.05
CA MET A 138 -30.39 17.81 29.05
C MET A 138 -30.13 18.75 30.24
N LYS A 139 -29.97 20.06 29.98
CA LYS A 139 -29.80 21.06 31.06
C LYS A 139 -31.05 21.21 31.94
N LEU A 140 -32.25 21.09 31.37
CA LEU A 140 -33.52 21.19 32.10
C LEU A 140 -33.78 20.01 33.05
N HIS A 141 -33.36 18.79 32.68
CA HIS A 141 -33.47 17.62 33.55
C HIS A 141 -32.46 17.63 34.70
N ALA A 142 -31.26 18.18 34.49
CA ALA A 142 -30.26 18.34 35.55
C ALA A 142 -30.69 19.33 36.66
N TRP A 143 -31.46 20.37 36.32
CA TRP A 143 -31.98 21.33 37.30
C TRP A 143 -33.16 20.79 38.13
N ARG A 144 -34.01 19.90 37.57
CA ARG A 144 -35.16 19.33 38.30
C ARG A 144 -34.78 18.29 39.36
N GLY A 145 -33.54 17.79 39.35
CA GLY A 145 -33.02 16.88 40.38
C GLY A 145 -32.49 17.57 41.64
N ALA A 146 -32.28 18.89 41.61
CA ALA A 146 -31.68 19.64 42.72
C ALA A 146 -32.69 20.25 43.71
N GLN A 147 -33.99 19.96 43.55
CA GLN A 147 -35.10 20.56 44.33
C GLN A 147 -35.98 19.53 45.03
N ARG A 148 -35.43 18.33 45.29
CA ARG A 148 -36.09 17.31 46.12
C ARG A 148 -35.14 16.89 47.25
N ILE A 149 -35.05 17.75 48.27
CA ILE A 149 -34.67 17.41 49.66
C ILE A 149 -35.75 18.04 50.53
#